data_AF-D3F108-F1
#
_entry.id   AF-D3F108-F1
#
_cell.length_a   1.000
_cell.length_b   1.000
_cell.length_c   1.000
_cell.angle_alpha   90.00
_cell.angle_beta   90.00
_cell.angle_gamma   90.00
#
_symmetry.space_group_name_H-M   'P 1'
#
loop_
_entity.id
_entity.type
_entity.pdbx_description
1 polymer ?
#
loop_
_entity_poly.entity_id
_entity_poly.type
_entity_poly.pdbx_seq_one_letter_code
_entity_poly.pdbx_strand_id
1 'polypeptide(L)'
;MNTFGIVVFAVVAAALVVGVVSLVGRERAYEQIGRGRFALDREGAPPRQPREPSIEDEVRMLVATRNARRLRNGEPALDVEAEVARELRELSGGDADRPGHGVV
;
A
#
# COMPACT_ATOMS: atom_id res chain seq x y z
N MET A 1 -20.75 48.79 16.52
CA MET A 1 -19.89 47.71 17.05
C MET A 1 -18.73 48.32 17.80
N ASN A 2 -18.45 47.87 19.03
CA ASN A 2 -17.32 48.37 19.81
C ASN A 2 -16.00 47.98 19.12
N THR A 3 -15.01 48.87 19.11
CA THR A 3 -13.66 48.63 18.56
C THR A 3 -13.05 47.30 19.05
N PHE A 4 -13.30 46.98 20.33
CA PHE A 4 -12.91 45.71 20.95
C PHE A 4 -13.46 44.49 20.19
N GLY A 5 -14.73 44.51 19.78
CA GLY A 5 -15.35 43.42 19.03
C GLY A 5 -14.76 43.25 17.63
N ILE A 6 -14.36 44.34 16.99
CA ILE A 6 -13.74 44.31 15.64
C ILE A 6 -12.36 43.65 15.70
N VAL A 7 -11.54 44.00 16.69
CA VAL A 7 -10.18 43.44 16.84
C VAL A 7 -10.24 41.93 17.09
N VAL A 8 -11.12 41.47 17.99
CA VAL A 8 -11.30 40.04 18.27
C VAL A 8 -11.72 39.29 17.00
N PHE A 9 -12.69 39.82 16.27
CA PHE A 9 -13.18 39.18 15.05
C PHE A 9 -12.10 39.13 13.96
N ALA A 10 -11.32 40.20 13.80
CA ALA A 10 -10.22 40.26 12.84
C ALA A 10 -9.11 39.25 13.16
N VAL A 11 -8.72 39.09 14.44
CA VAL A 11 -7.69 38.13 14.85
C VAL A 11 -8.18 36.69 14.66
N VAL A 12 -9.42 36.39 15.03
CA VAL A 12 -10.01 35.06 14.85
C VAL A 12 -10.12 34.73 13.36
N ALA A 13 -10.61 35.65 12.54
CA ALA A 13 -10.68 35.45 11.09
C ALA A 13 -9.29 35.23 10.46
N ALA A 14 -8.29 36.01 10.87
CA ALA A 14 -6.91 35.85 10.40
C ALA A 14 -6.33 34.49 10.81
N ALA A 15 -6.51 34.07 12.06
CA ALA A 15 -6.05 32.76 12.54
C ALA A 15 -6.73 31.60 11.78
N LEU A 16 -8.03 31.75 11.48
CA LEU A 16 -8.79 30.76 10.71
C LEU A 16 -8.26 30.65 9.28
N VAL A 17 -8.00 31.79 8.62
CA VAL A 17 -7.39 31.82 7.27
C VAL A 17 -6.01 31.17 7.28
N VAL A 18 -5.14 31.53 8.23
CA VAL A 18 -3.78 30.94 8.34
C VAL A 18 -3.83 29.44 8.59
N GLY A 19 -4.76 28.98 9.44
CA GLY A 19 -4.97 27.57 9.73
C GLY A 19 -5.42 26.80 8.49
N VAL A 20 -6.36 27.35 7.71
CA VAL A 20 -6.83 26.75 6.45
C VAL A 20 -5.73 26.71 5.40
N VAL A 21 -4.96 27.80 5.22
CA VAL A 21 -3.82 27.84 4.30
C VAL A 21 -2.75 26.80 4.69
N SER A 22 -2.46 26.65 5.97
CA SER A 22 -1.53 25.62 6.47
C SER A 22 -2.04 24.20 6.23
N LEU A 23 -3.35 23.98 6.24
CA LEU A 23 -3.92 22.65 6.01
C LEU A 23 -3.84 22.25 4.53
N VAL A 24 -4.11 23.18 3.61
CA VAL A 24 -4.06 22.94 2.16
C VAL A 24 -2.61 22.70 1.66
N GLY A 25 -1.60 23.28 2.31
CA GLY A 25 -0.19 23.08 1.94
C GLY A 25 0.41 21.72 2.34
N ARG A 26 -0.24 20.95 3.23
CA ARG A 26 0.33 19.72 3.81
C ARG A 26 0.17 18.45 2.97
N GLU A 27 -0.68 18.47 1.94
CA GLU A 27 -0.94 17.30 1.09
C GLU A 27 0.24 16.90 0.18
N ARG A 28 1.20 17.81 -0.06
CA ARG A 28 2.36 17.57 -0.94
C ARG A 28 3.39 16.58 -0.39
N ALA A 29 3.28 16.18 0.88
CA ALA A 29 4.19 15.20 1.49
C ALA A 29 3.87 13.75 1.08
N TYR A 30 2.64 13.46 0.66
CA TYR A 30 2.23 12.10 0.28
C TYR A 30 2.66 11.73 -1.15
N GLU A 31 2.71 12.68 -2.08
CA GLU A 31 3.22 12.44 -3.44
C GLU A 31 4.72 12.05 -3.48
N GLN A 32 5.47 12.35 -2.42
CA GLN A 32 6.92 12.12 -2.38
C GLN A 32 7.30 10.68 -2.03
N ILE A 33 6.43 9.94 -1.34
CA ILE A 33 6.68 8.56 -0.93
C ILE A 33 6.60 7.58 -2.12
N GLY A 34 5.99 7.98 -3.24
CA GLY A 34 5.94 7.19 -4.48
C GLY A 34 6.94 7.60 -5.57
N ARG A 35 7.67 8.70 -5.42
CA ARG A 35 8.45 9.33 -6.51
C ARG A 35 9.96 9.42 -6.25
N GLY A 36 10.47 8.92 -5.12
CA GLY A 36 11.89 8.99 -4.80
C GLY A 36 12.72 7.89 -5.44
N ARG A 37 13.83 8.25 -6.11
CA ARG A 37 15.12 7.55 -6.44
C ARG A 37 15.14 6.06 -6.89
N PHE A 38 14.09 5.28 -6.68
CA PHE A 38 13.93 3.89 -7.09
C PHE A 38 12.96 3.72 -8.27
N ALA A 39 12.40 4.82 -8.79
CA ALA A 39 11.74 4.81 -10.08
C ALA A 39 12.82 4.54 -11.14
N LEU A 40 12.92 3.29 -11.58
CA LEU A 40 13.77 2.90 -12.69
C LEU A 40 13.29 3.67 -13.93
N ASP A 41 14.09 4.63 -14.40
CA ASP A 41 13.98 5.14 -15.76
C ASP A 41 14.12 3.95 -16.72
N ARG A 42 12.98 3.48 -17.22
CA ARG A 42 12.85 2.35 -18.13
C ARG A 42 13.14 2.76 -19.58
N GLU A 43 14.02 3.73 -19.78
CA GLU A 43 14.47 4.15 -21.11
C GLU A 43 15.62 3.22 -21.55
N GLY A 44 15.26 2.10 -22.21
CA GLY A 44 16.23 1.27 -22.95
C GLY A 44 16.33 -0.21 -22.58
N ALA A 45 15.48 -0.74 -21.70
CA ALA A 45 15.43 -2.19 -21.49
C ALA A 45 14.72 -2.87 -22.69
N PRO A 46 15.29 -3.91 -23.33
CA PRO A 46 14.55 -4.69 -24.32
C PRO A 46 13.26 -5.22 -23.68
N PRO A 47 12.16 -5.37 -24.45
CA PRO A 47 10.89 -5.84 -23.92
C PRO A 47 11.05 -7.29 -23.43
N ARG A 48 11.47 -7.45 -22.17
CA ARG A 48 11.17 -8.64 -21.39
C ARG A 48 9.67 -8.57 -21.21
N GLN A 49 8.93 -9.35 -21.98
CA GLN A 49 7.53 -9.59 -21.67
C GLN A 49 7.52 -10.10 -20.22
N PRO A 50 7.02 -9.33 -19.25
CA PRO A 50 6.87 -9.84 -17.90
C PRO A 50 5.80 -10.92 -18.06
N ARG A 51 6.22 -12.18 -18.05
CA ARG A 51 5.24 -13.25 -17.88
C ARG A 51 4.77 -13.07 -16.46
N GLU A 52 3.56 -12.56 -16.29
CA GLU A 52 2.97 -12.47 -14.97
C GLU A 52 2.99 -13.88 -14.39
N PRO A 53 3.62 -14.06 -13.21
CA PRO A 53 3.66 -15.37 -12.57
C PRO A 53 2.23 -15.86 -12.38
N SER A 54 2.03 -17.17 -12.50
CA SER A 54 0.72 -17.72 -12.16
C SER A 54 0.46 -17.51 -10.66
N ILE A 55 -0.81 -17.48 -10.26
CA ILE A 55 -1.18 -17.42 -8.84
C ILE A 55 -0.51 -18.56 -8.04
N GLU A 56 -0.32 -19.75 -8.65
CA GLU A 56 0.43 -20.84 -8.02
C GLU A 56 1.90 -20.46 -7.77
N ASP A 57 2.57 -19.83 -8.74
CA ASP A 57 3.96 -19.39 -8.60
C ASP A 57 4.12 -18.31 -7.52
N GLU A 58 3.16 -17.40 -7.43
CA GLU A 58 3.11 -16.37 -6.38
C GLU A 58 2.93 -16.98 -4.99
N VAL A 59 2.00 -17.92 -4.85
CA VAL A 59 1.77 -18.64 -3.59
C VAL A 59 3.00 -19.46 -3.22
N ARG A 60 3.64 -20.16 -4.17
CA ARG A 60 4.88 -20.91 -3.93
C ARG A 60 5.99 -19.99 -3.41
N MET A 61 6.12 -18.78 -3.95
CA MET A 61 7.08 -17.78 -3.48
C MET A 61 6.76 -17.29 -2.04
N LEU A 62 5.48 -17.07 -1.73
CA LEU A 62 5.04 -16.68 -0.39
C LEU A 62 5.39 -17.76 0.65
N VAL A 63 5.11 -19.02 0.33
CA VAL A 63 5.40 -20.18 1.19
C VAL A 63 6.91 -20.35 1.39
N ALA A 64 7.70 -20.24 0.32
CA ALA A 64 9.17 -20.29 0.43
C ALA A 64 9.71 -19.19 1.35
N THR A 65 9.16 -17.98 1.26
CA THR A 65 9.52 -16.84 2.13
C THR A 65 9.12 -17.11 3.59
N ARG A 66 7.94 -17.70 3.83
CA ARG A 66 7.49 -18.09 5.18
C ARG A 66 8.41 -19.15 5.78
N ASN A 67 8.81 -20.16 5.00
CA ASN A 67 9.77 -21.17 5.41
C ASN A 67 11.15 -20.59 5.74
N ALA A 68 11.64 -19.64 4.94
CA ALA A 68 12.89 -18.95 5.24
C ALA A 68 12.82 -18.22 6.60
N ARG A 69 11.68 -17.62 6.96
CA ARG A 69 11.46 -17.01 8.28
C ARG A 69 11.40 -18.06 9.40
N ARG A 70 10.68 -19.17 9.19
CA ARG A 70 10.59 -20.30 10.14
C ARG A 70 11.96 -20.86 10.47
N LEU A 71 12.77 -21.15 9.45
CA LEU A 71 14.14 -21.66 9.63
C LEU A 71 15.02 -20.69 10.42
N ARG A 72 14.90 -19.37 10.17
CA ARG A 72 15.62 -18.34 10.96
C ARG A 72 15.20 -18.30 12.43
N ASN A 73 13.96 -18.69 12.72
CA ASN A 73 13.42 -18.77 14.08
C ASN A 73 13.67 -20.13 14.74
N GLY A 74 14.36 -21.07 14.08
CA GLY A 74 14.58 -22.42 14.58
C GLY A 74 13.34 -23.34 14.48
N GLU A 75 12.32 -22.91 13.73
CA GLU A 75 11.11 -23.69 13.49
C GLU A 75 11.29 -24.61 12.26
N PRO A 76 10.63 -25.78 12.23
CA PRO A 76 10.68 -26.67 11.07
C PRO A 76 10.00 -26.02 9.85
N ALA A 77 10.59 -26.24 8.68
CA ALA A 77 10.00 -25.84 7.40
C ALA A 77 8.74 -26.67 7.11
N LEU A 78 7.74 -26.01 6.53
CA LEU A 78 6.52 -26.65 6.03
C LEU A 78 6.75 -27.25 4.64
N ASP A 79 5.97 -28.28 4.29
CA ASP A 79 5.94 -28.80 2.93
C ASP A 79 5.37 -27.74 1.99
N VAL A 80 6.16 -27.32 1.01
CA VAL A 80 5.84 -26.21 0.11
C VAL A 80 4.64 -26.54 -0.76
N GLU A 81 4.60 -27.73 -1.36
CA GLU A 81 3.53 -28.09 -2.31
C GLU A 81 2.21 -28.36 -1.59
N ALA A 82 2.27 -28.96 -0.40
CA ALA A 82 1.07 -29.16 0.42
C ALA A 82 0.46 -27.82 0.88
N GLU A 83 1.31 -26.85 1.23
CA GLU A 83 0.90 -25.50 1.63
C GLU A 83 0.31 -24.72 0.45
N VAL A 84 0.97 -24.77 -0.71
CA VAL A 84 0.50 -24.13 -1.95
C VAL A 84 -0.89 -24.63 -2.33
N ALA A 85 -1.09 -25.95 -2.33
CA ALA A 85 -2.39 -26.55 -2.62
C ALA A 85 -3.48 -26.14 -1.61
N ARG A 86 -3.12 -25.94 -0.32
CA ARG A 86 -4.06 -25.48 0.69
C ARG A 86 -4.45 -24.02 0.46
N GLU A 87 -3.48 -23.13 0.25
CA GLU A 87 -3.74 -21.70 0.04
C GLU A 87 -4.52 -21.46 -1.27
N LEU A 88 -4.20 -22.18 -2.36
CA LEU A 88 -4.99 -22.11 -3.61
C LEU A 88 -6.46 -22.53 -3.40
N ARG A 89 -6.70 -23.55 -2.59
CA ARG A 89 -8.07 -23.99 -2.25
C ARG A 89 -8.80 -22.94 -1.40
N GLU A 90 -8.10 -22.31 -0.47
CA GLU A 90 -8.65 -21.26 0.39
C GLU A 90 -8.95 -19.98 -0.40
N LEU A 91 -8.08 -19.56 -1.33
CA LEU A 91 -8.37 -18.45 -2.24
C LEU A 91 -9.59 -18.75 -3.12
N SER A 92 -9.63 -19.93 -3.73
CA SER A 92 -10.74 -20.33 -4.61
C SER A 92 -12.08 -20.46 -3.86
N GLY A 93 -12.04 -20.88 -2.59
CA GLY A 93 -13.24 -21.01 -1.75
C GLY A 93 -13.65 -19.72 -1.05
N GLY A 94 -12.70 -18.88 -0.67
CA GLY A 94 -12.94 -17.59 0.00
C GLY A 94 -13.43 -16.51 -0.96
N ASP A 95 -13.07 -16.58 -2.25
CA ASP A 95 -13.64 -15.68 -3.27
C ASP A 95 -15.12 -15.97 -3.54
N ALA A 96 -15.60 -17.18 -3.28
CA ALA A 96 -17.03 -17.50 -3.36
C ALA A 96 -17.86 -16.88 -2.21
N ASP A 97 -17.22 -16.49 -1.11
CA ASP A 97 -17.86 -15.90 0.09
C ASP A 97 -17.68 -14.37 0.19
N ARG A 98 -16.90 -13.74 -0.72
CA ARG A 98 -16.70 -12.29 -0.73
C ARG A 98 -17.77 -11.58 -1.58
N PRO A 99 -18.70 -10.81 -0.99
CA PRO A 99 -19.54 -9.91 -1.77
C PRO A 99 -18.70 -8.79 -2.38
N GLY A 100 -18.41 -8.94 -3.69
CA GLY A 100 -18.10 -7.86 -4.62
C GLY A 100 -16.98 -6.89 -4.25
N HIS A 101 -15.73 -7.24 -4.59
CA HIS A 101 -14.72 -6.22 -4.89
C HIS A 101 -14.36 -6.32 -6.37
N GLY A 102 -15.22 -5.74 -7.22
CA GLY A 102 -14.88 -5.48 -8.61
C GLY A 102 -13.74 -4.48 -8.64
N VAL A 103 -12.59 -4.90 -9.19
CA VAL A 103 -11.48 -4.02 -9.52
C VAL A 103 -11.83 -3.38 -10.87
N VAL A 104 -11.86 -2.04 -10.84
CA VAL A 104 -12.08 -1.10 -11.95
C VAL A 104 -10.92 -1.10 -12.94
#